data_AF-X0XVV7-F1
#
_entry.id   AF-X0XVV7-F1
#
_cell.length_a   1.000
_cell.length_b   1.000
_cell.length_c   1.000
_cell.angle_alpha   90.00
_cell.angle_beta   90.00
_cell.angle_gamma   90.00
#
_symmetry.space_group_name_H-M   'P 1'
#
loop_
_entity.id
_entity.type
_entity.pdbx_description
1 polymer ?
#
loop_
_entity_poly.entity_id
_entity_poly.type
_entity_poly.pdbx_seq_one_letter_code
_entity_poly.pdbx_strand_id
1 'polypeptide(L)'
;MADPDSRFYQASQAPRLRERILSIYQSIDGFVGQVLSRVDADGATDLLVVSDHGFGSTKSWFNVNRWLEREGHLFLKPLAGLRKRLFYEVMKVNDSSLVKAVLPDSLGGAIRGRVRSGRSVFKTDLDRCIDWRLTRAFFASIPAQGIYINIKRGGVGTVEPGEEHEKVRNKIRHRLLLLTDPRDGKPLVDQVWLREELYHGPKAYLAPDLIFVAREYSVLGRELLGTRG
;
A
#
# COMPACT_ATOMS: atom_id res chain seq x y z
N MET A 1 -7.37 1.55 -17.56
CA MET A 1 -6.23 2.13 -18.31
C MET A 1 -6.76 2.67 -19.63
N ALA A 2 -6.21 3.76 -20.17
CA ALA A 2 -6.74 4.41 -21.39
C ALA A 2 -6.02 4.00 -22.69
N ASP A 3 -4.98 3.18 -22.57
CA ASP A 3 -4.18 2.63 -23.66
C ASP A 3 -4.82 1.35 -24.22
N PRO A 4 -5.21 1.29 -25.51
CA PRO A 4 -5.82 0.13 -26.15
C PRO A 4 -4.96 -1.13 -26.13
N ASP A 5 -3.63 -0.99 -26.17
CA ASP A 5 -2.70 -2.14 -26.19
C ASP A 5 -2.47 -2.71 -24.78
N SER A 6 -3.04 -2.07 -23.77
CA SER A 6 -2.99 -2.56 -22.41
C SER A 6 -3.99 -3.68 -22.17
N ARG A 7 -3.50 -4.77 -21.56
CA ARG A 7 -4.35 -5.81 -20.95
C ARG A 7 -5.30 -5.30 -19.84
N PHE A 8 -5.17 -4.04 -19.43
CA PHE A 8 -6.00 -3.36 -18.43
C PHE A 8 -6.86 -2.22 -19.04
N TYR A 9 -7.01 -2.20 -20.36
CA TYR A 9 -7.84 -1.24 -21.07
C TYR A 9 -9.29 -1.28 -20.57
N GLN A 10 -9.88 -0.11 -20.36
CA GLN A 10 -11.28 0.03 -19.93
C GLN A 10 -12.08 0.81 -20.97
N ALA A 11 -12.65 0.09 -21.94
CA ALA A 11 -13.30 0.67 -23.13
C ALA A 11 -14.37 1.74 -22.81
N SER A 12 -15.13 1.59 -21.73
CA SER A 12 -16.21 2.52 -21.37
C SER A 12 -15.72 3.88 -20.84
N GLN A 13 -14.50 3.96 -20.28
CA GLN A 13 -13.95 5.19 -19.70
C GLN A 13 -12.74 5.71 -20.47
N ALA A 14 -12.08 4.85 -21.26
CA ALA A 14 -10.83 5.14 -21.91
C ALA A 14 -10.86 6.36 -22.85
N PRO A 15 -11.88 6.59 -23.71
CA PRO A 15 -11.88 7.76 -24.59
C PRO A 15 -11.86 9.07 -23.81
N ARG A 16 -12.76 9.22 -22.83
CA ARG A 16 -12.84 10.42 -21.98
C ARG A 16 -11.59 10.62 -21.12
N LEU A 17 -11.02 9.53 -20.59
CA LEU A 17 -9.79 9.60 -19.81
C LEU A 17 -8.59 9.95 -20.69
N ARG A 18 -8.49 9.40 -21.90
CA ARG A 18 -7.42 9.66 -22.86
C ARG A 18 -7.39 11.14 -23.25
N GLU A 19 -8.52 11.72 -23.60
CA GLU A 19 -8.61 13.15 -23.93
C GLU A 19 -8.17 14.02 -22.76
N ARG A 20 -8.62 13.71 -21.54
CA ARG A 20 -8.21 14.45 -20.33
C ARG A 20 -6.72 14.32 -20.04
N ILE A 21 -6.17 13.11 -20.12
CA ILE A 21 -4.74 12.87 -19.92
C ILE A 21 -3.94 13.65 -20.95
N LEU A 22 -4.30 13.54 -22.24
CA LEU A 22 -3.63 14.26 -23.32
C LEU A 22 -3.66 15.77 -23.11
N SER A 23 -4.81 16.34 -22.73
CA SER A 23 -4.95 17.77 -22.44
C SER A 23 -4.04 18.23 -21.30
N ILE A 24 -3.84 17.40 -20.27
CA ILE A 24 -2.90 17.68 -19.18
C ILE A 24 -1.46 17.68 -19.71
N TYR A 25 -1.07 16.68 -20.48
CA TYR A 25 0.28 16.62 -21.07
C TYR A 25 0.55 17.80 -22.01
N GLN A 26 -0.43 18.22 -22.82
CA GLN A 26 -0.32 19.40 -23.68
C GLN A 26 -0.19 20.69 -22.86
N SER A 27 -0.89 20.80 -21.72
CA SER A 27 -0.72 21.92 -20.80
C SER A 27 0.67 21.96 -20.17
N ILE A 28 1.21 20.81 -19.79
CA ILE A 28 2.58 20.69 -19.26
C ILE A 28 3.61 21.05 -20.33
N ASP A 29 3.45 20.55 -21.55
CA ASP A 29 4.30 20.87 -22.70
C ASP A 29 4.35 22.38 -22.97
N GLY A 30 3.18 23.03 -23.02
CA GLY A 30 3.10 24.48 -23.16
C GLY A 30 3.78 25.24 -22.01
N PHE A 31 3.70 24.74 -20.78
CA PHE A 31 4.41 25.32 -19.63
C PHE A 31 5.93 25.14 -19.74
N VAL A 32 6.41 23.96 -20.15
CA VAL A 32 7.84 23.72 -20.41
C VAL A 32 8.36 24.65 -21.49
N GLY A 33 7.59 24.89 -22.57
CA GLY A 33 7.93 25.87 -23.60
C GLY A 33 8.10 27.30 -23.05
N GLN A 34 7.23 27.72 -22.13
CA GLN A 34 7.35 29.04 -21.48
C GLN A 34 8.57 29.15 -20.55
N VAL A 35 8.96 28.05 -19.91
CA VAL A 35 10.19 28.01 -19.10
C VAL A 35 11.39 28.13 -20.02
N LEU A 36 11.47 27.30 -21.06
CA LEU A 36 12.54 27.32 -22.06
C LEU A 36 12.76 28.72 -22.65
N SER A 37 11.68 29.39 -23.08
CA SER A 37 11.78 30.73 -23.67
C SER A 37 12.35 31.81 -22.73
N ARG A 38 12.38 31.54 -21.42
CA ARG A 38 12.89 32.48 -20.40
C ARG A 38 14.28 32.10 -19.90
N VAL A 39 14.60 30.82 -19.86
CA VAL A 39 15.87 30.32 -19.29
C VAL A 39 16.94 30.08 -20.35
N ASP A 40 16.56 29.94 -21.62
CA ASP A 40 17.47 29.62 -22.71
C ASP A 40 17.44 30.69 -23.82
N ALA A 41 17.63 31.96 -23.43
CA ALA A 41 17.65 33.08 -24.37
C ALA A 41 18.89 33.09 -25.27
N ASP A 42 19.97 32.44 -24.86
CA ASP A 42 21.28 32.41 -25.50
C ASP A 42 21.79 30.99 -25.84
N GLY A 43 21.01 29.94 -25.58
CA GLY A 43 21.36 28.56 -25.90
C GLY A 43 22.36 27.91 -24.93
N ALA A 44 22.64 28.54 -23.78
CA ALA A 44 23.72 28.13 -22.87
C ALA A 44 23.23 27.38 -21.62
N THR A 45 21.92 27.19 -21.43
CA THR A 45 21.35 26.60 -20.21
C THR A 45 20.79 25.20 -20.45
N ASP A 46 21.35 24.21 -19.76
CA ASP A 46 20.80 22.85 -19.77
C ASP A 46 19.52 22.75 -18.92
N LEU A 47 18.39 22.40 -19.56
CA LEU A 47 17.14 22.08 -18.88
C LEU A 47 16.92 20.57 -18.80
N LEU A 48 16.83 20.03 -17.58
CA LEU A 48 16.51 18.63 -17.34
C LEU A 48 15.06 18.48 -16.86
N VAL A 49 14.26 17.72 -17.60
CA VAL A 49 12.90 17.31 -17.21
C VAL A 49 12.93 15.83 -16.82
N VAL A 50 12.59 15.53 -15.57
CA VAL A 50 12.61 14.18 -15.01
C VAL A 50 11.31 13.85 -14.30
N SER A 51 10.97 12.58 -14.30
CA SER A 51 9.90 12.02 -13.48
C SER A 51 10.53 11.09 -12.44
N ASP A 52 10.10 11.22 -11.19
CA ASP A 52 10.55 10.39 -10.08
C ASP A 52 9.95 8.98 -10.11
N HIS A 53 8.76 8.83 -10.71
CA HIS A 53 8.11 7.55 -10.90
C HIS A 53 7.06 7.56 -12.03
N GLY A 54 6.82 6.39 -12.61
CA GLY A 54 5.67 6.18 -13.50
C GLY A 54 4.37 5.87 -12.76
N PHE A 55 3.33 5.52 -13.54
CA PHE A 55 2.06 5.03 -13.02
C PHE A 55 1.65 3.76 -13.76
N GLY A 56 0.92 2.88 -13.06
CA GLY A 56 0.41 1.63 -13.61
C GLY A 56 -0.99 1.31 -13.09
N SER A 57 -1.66 0.35 -13.72
CA SER A 57 -2.98 -0.08 -13.30
C SER A 57 -2.91 -0.96 -12.05
N THR A 58 -3.74 -0.67 -11.05
CA THR A 58 -3.96 -1.54 -9.89
C THR A 58 -5.28 -2.31 -10.05
N LYS A 59 -5.21 -3.64 -10.12
CA LYS A 59 -6.38 -4.53 -10.14
C LYS A 59 -6.93 -4.80 -8.74
N SER A 60 -6.05 -4.98 -7.76
CA SER A 60 -6.47 -5.27 -6.38
C SER A 60 -5.41 -4.87 -5.36
N TRP A 61 -5.80 -4.96 -4.09
CA TRP A 61 -4.95 -4.62 -2.95
C TRP A 61 -4.71 -5.87 -2.12
N PHE A 62 -3.45 -6.11 -1.74
CA PHE A 62 -3.09 -7.12 -0.76
C PHE A 62 -2.80 -6.44 0.57
N ASN A 63 -3.59 -6.77 1.61
CA ASN A 63 -3.38 -6.21 2.93
C ASN A 63 -2.32 -7.00 3.71
N VAL A 64 -1.08 -6.54 3.63
CA VAL A 64 0.09 -7.24 4.16
C VAL A 64 0.07 -7.28 5.69
N ASN A 65 -0.24 -6.17 6.35
CA ASN A 65 -0.25 -6.10 7.82
C ASN A 65 -1.34 -6.99 8.42
N ARG A 66 -2.51 -7.08 7.78
CA ARG A 66 -3.57 -7.99 8.23
C ARG A 66 -3.18 -9.46 8.02
N TRP A 67 -2.48 -9.76 6.93
CA TRP A 67 -1.95 -11.09 6.70
C TRP A 67 -0.88 -11.45 7.75
N LEU A 68 0.06 -10.55 8.04
CA LEU A 68 1.06 -10.71 9.10
C LEU A 68 0.43 -10.92 10.48
N GLU A 69 -0.68 -10.23 10.78
CA GLU A 69 -1.44 -10.43 12.01
C GLU A 69 -2.03 -11.84 12.10
N ARG A 70 -2.61 -12.34 11.00
CA ARG A 70 -3.16 -13.72 10.93
C ARG A 70 -2.07 -14.79 11.05
N GLU A 71 -0.89 -14.53 10.51
CA GLU A 71 0.28 -15.42 10.64
C GLU A 71 0.98 -15.31 12.02
N GLY A 72 0.50 -14.42 12.90
CA GLY A 72 1.03 -14.26 14.26
C GLY A 72 2.33 -13.46 14.35
N HIS A 73 2.62 -12.62 13.34
CA HIS A 73 3.82 -11.79 13.28
C HIS A 73 3.56 -10.31 13.62
N LEU A 74 2.32 -9.84 13.52
CA LEU A 74 1.91 -8.48 13.87
C LEU A 74 0.81 -8.50 14.93
N PHE A 75 0.93 -7.64 15.94
CA PHE A 75 -0.03 -7.57 17.04
C PHE A 75 -0.57 -6.16 17.22
N LEU A 76 -1.84 -6.05 17.57
CA LEU A 76 -2.51 -4.77 17.81
C LEU A 76 -2.76 -4.58 19.31
N LYS A 77 -2.68 -3.33 19.79
CA LYS A 77 -3.04 -2.98 21.17
C LYS A 77 -4.50 -3.32 21.46
N PRO A 78 -4.87 -3.84 22.65
CA PRO A 78 -6.20 -4.36 22.96
C PRO A 78 -7.35 -3.36 22.68
N LEU A 79 -7.22 -2.12 23.17
CA LEU A 79 -8.24 -1.07 23.00
C LEU A 79 -8.39 -0.61 21.54
N ALA A 80 -7.29 -0.59 20.79
CA ALA A 80 -7.30 -0.24 19.37
C ALA A 80 -7.95 -1.35 18.53
N GLY A 81 -7.64 -2.62 18.82
CA GLY A 81 -8.25 -3.78 18.18
C GLY A 81 -9.76 -3.84 18.38
N LEU A 82 -10.23 -3.64 19.62
CA LEU A 82 -11.66 -3.66 19.95
C LEU A 82 -12.44 -2.52 19.29
N ARG A 83 -11.96 -1.28 19.41
CA ARG A 83 -12.59 -0.10 18.77
C ARG A 83 -12.67 -0.25 17.27
N LYS A 84 -11.61 -0.77 16.63
CA LYS A 84 -11.60 -1.01 15.17
C LYS A 84 -12.55 -2.14 14.78
N ARG A 85 -12.59 -3.26 15.53
CA ARG A 85 -13.55 -4.35 15.26
C ARG A 85 -14.99 -3.85 15.33
N LEU A 86 -15.32 -3.10 16.36
CA LEU A 86 -16.63 -2.48 16.53
C LEU A 86 -16.96 -1.51 15.38
N PHE A 87 -16.02 -0.63 15.02
CA PHE A 87 -16.17 0.28 13.88
C PHE A 87 -16.49 -0.45 12.57
N TYR A 88 -15.76 -1.53 12.26
CA TYR A 88 -15.98 -2.29 11.04
C TYR A 88 -17.28 -3.10 11.05
N GLU A 89 -17.70 -3.66 12.18
CA GLU A 89 -19.02 -4.31 12.31
C GLU A 89 -20.15 -3.30 12.08
N VAL A 90 -20.07 -2.11 12.68
CA VAL A 90 -21.03 -1.00 12.41
C VAL A 90 -21.05 -0.62 10.92
N MET A 91 -19.89 -0.60 10.27
CA MET A 91 -19.81 -0.31 8.84
C MET A 91 -20.43 -1.39 7.95
N LYS A 92 -20.28 -2.67 8.29
CA LYS A 92 -20.97 -3.77 7.58
C LYS A 92 -22.48 -3.61 7.65
N VAL A 93 -22.98 -3.25 8.83
CA VAL A 93 -24.41 -3.02 9.08
C VAL A 93 -24.91 -1.81 8.28
N ASN A 94 -24.14 -0.72 8.22
CA ASN A 94 -24.47 0.48 7.44
C ASN A 94 -24.49 0.26 5.91
N ASP A 95 -23.75 -0.74 5.40
CA ASP A 95 -23.78 -1.07 3.98
C ASP A 95 -25.00 -1.92 3.57
N SER A 96 -25.75 -2.48 4.53
CA SER A 96 -26.97 -3.23 4.26
C SER A 96 -28.11 -2.33 3.75
N SER A 97 -28.85 -2.83 2.76
CA SER A 97 -29.99 -2.13 2.13
C SER A 97 -31.10 -1.80 3.13
N LEU A 98 -31.31 -2.65 4.14
CA LEU A 98 -32.27 -2.43 5.22
C LEU A 98 -31.92 -1.22 6.08
N VAL A 99 -30.65 -1.06 6.47
CA VAL A 99 -30.22 0.05 7.32
C VAL A 99 -30.26 1.38 6.57
N LYS A 100 -29.96 1.37 5.26
CA LYS A 100 -30.14 2.53 4.38
C LYS A 100 -31.61 2.96 4.23
N ALA A 101 -32.56 2.01 4.36
CA ALA A 101 -33.99 2.29 4.27
C ALA A 101 -34.59 2.83 5.59
N VAL A 102 -33.97 2.52 6.74
CA VAL A 102 -34.51 2.85 8.07
C VAL A 102 -33.85 4.09 8.69
N LEU A 103 -32.62 4.45 8.29
CA LEU A 103 -31.92 5.64 8.80
C LEU A 103 -32.33 6.92 8.05
N PRO A 104 -32.86 7.95 8.74
CA PRO A 104 -33.12 9.25 8.13
C PRO A 104 -31.84 9.88 7.54
N ASP A 105 -31.94 10.55 6.39
CA ASP A 105 -30.79 11.09 5.66
C ASP A 105 -29.93 12.07 6.48
N SER A 106 -30.54 12.84 7.38
CA SER A 106 -29.85 13.78 8.28
C SER A 106 -28.98 13.06 9.32
N LEU A 107 -29.48 11.99 9.94
CA LEU A 107 -28.71 11.13 10.84
C LEU A 107 -27.65 10.32 10.07
N GLY A 108 -28.05 9.77 8.92
CA GLY A 108 -27.17 9.02 8.04
C GLY A 108 -26.00 9.86 7.54
N GLY A 109 -26.21 11.14 7.25
CA GLY A 109 -25.17 12.09 6.85
C GLY A 109 -24.20 12.41 7.98
N ALA A 110 -24.69 12.69 9.19
CA ALA A 110 -23.85 12.98 10.37
C ALA A 110 -23.03 11.75 10.81
N ILE A 111 -23.63 10.56 10.80
CA ILE A 111 -22.94 9.29 11.07
C ILE A 111 -21.91 9.01 9.98
N ARG A 112 -22.27 9.13 8.69
CA ARG A 112 -21.33 8.98 7.57
C ARG A 112 -20.18 9.99 7.65
N GLY A 113 -20.45 11.22 8.08
CA GLY A 113 -19.46 12.29 8.27
C GLY A 113 -18.47 11.97 9.39
N ARG A 114 -18.94 11.55 10.58
CA ARG A 114 -18.08 11.13 11.70
C ARG A 114 -17.29 9.85 11.42
N VAL A 115 -17.91 8.91 10.73
CA VAL A 115 -17.24 7.69 10.27
C VAL A 115 -16.17 8.04 9.23
N ARG A 116 -16.45 8.95 8.29
CA ARG A 116 -15.50 9.43 7.28
C ARG A 116 -14.36 10.25 7.89
N SER A 117 -14.61 11.08 8.90
CA SER A 117 -13.55 11.78 9.63
C SER A 117 -12.70 10.82 10.48
N GLY A 118 -13.27 9.67 10.89
CA GLY A 118 -12.54 8.54 11.46
C GLY A 118 -11.77 7.70 10.43
N ARG A 119 -11.96 7.93 9.12
CA ARG A 119 -11.12 7.37 8.04
C ARG A 119 -9.82 8.16 7.90
N SER A 120 -9.16 8.50 9.00
CA SER A 120 -7.75 8.87 8.90
C SER A 120 -7.02 7.64 8.34
N VAL A 121 -6.79 7.69 7.03
CA VAL A 121 -6.19 6.65 6.17
C VAL A 121 -4.66 6.84 6.13
N PHE A 122 -4.09 7.70 6.96
CA PHE A 122 -2.67 8.02 6.89
C PHE A 122 -1.89 7.41 8.05
N LYS A 123 -0.73 6.83 7.70
CA LYS A 123 0.53 6.55 8.43
C LYS A 123 0.54 6.79 9.96
N THR A 124 -0.03 7.88 10.43
CA THR A 124 -0.16 8.34 11.82
C THR A 124 -0.89 7.38 12.77
N ASP A 125 -1.74 6.48 12.27
CA ASP A 125 -2.46 5.50 13.12
C ASP A 125 -1.84 4.10 13.16
N LEU A 126 -0.84 3.80 12.34
CA LEU A 126 -0.18 2.49 12.34
C LEU A 126 0.57 2.28 13.66
N ASP A 127 1.45 3.22 14.01
CA ASP A 127 2.25 3.19 15.25
C ASP A 127 1.39 3.23 16.52
N ARG A 128 0.24 3.91 16.46
CA ARG A 128 -0.68 3.99 17.59
C ARG A 128 -1.38 2.66 17.84
N CYS A 129 -1.67 1.90 16.79
CA CYS A 129 -2.43 0.66 16.87
C CYS A 129 -1.56 -0.58 17.08
N ILE A 130 -0.35 -0.63 16.54
CA ILE A 130 0.56 -1.77 16.66
C ILE A 130 1.09 -1.88 18.09
N ASP A 131 1.07 -3.08 18.67
CA ASP A 131 1.81 -3.39 19.90
C ASP A 131 3.24 -3.80 19.52
N TRP A 132 4.14 -2.83 19.53
CA TRP A 132 5.55 -3.00 19.20
C TRP A 132 6.32 -3.92 20.16
N ARG A 133 5.77 -4.20 21.35
CA ARG A 133 6.38 -5.12 22.32
C ARG A 133 6.20 -6.59 21.93
N LEU A 134 5.22 -6.87 21.06
CA LEU A 134 4.86 -8.23 20.62
C LEU A 134 5.09 -8.42 19.12
N THR A 135 5.01 -7.35 18.33
CA THR A 135 5.12 -7.38 16.87
C THR A 135 6.52 -7.76 16.42
N ARG A 136 6.62 -8.81 15.59
CA ARG A 136 7.86 -9.38 15.04
C ARG A 136 8.14 -8.93 13.62
N ALA A 137 7.11 -8.63 12.84
CA ALA A 137 7.27 -8.11 11.49
C ALA A 137 6.14 -7.14 11.12
N PHE A 138 6.42 -6.20 10.23
CA PHE A 138 5.46 -5.20 9.78
C PHE A 138 5.75 -4.73 8.36
N PHE A 139 4.70 -4.31 7.66
CA PHE A 139 4.76 -3.65 6.36
C PHE A 139 4.59 -2.14 6.56
N ALA A 140 5.62 -1.37 6.24
CA ALA A 140 5.70 0.04 6.59
C ALA A 140 4.86 0.92 5.66
N SER A 141 4.99 0.74 4.34
CA SER A 141 4.29 1.57 3.35
C SER A 141 4.45 1.05 1.93
N ILE A 142 3.57 1.53 1.04
CA ILE A 142 3.55 1.22 -0.39
C ILE A 142 4.89 1.50 -1.09
N PRO A 143 5.60 2.63 -0.90
CA PRO A 143 6.84 2.90 -1.61
C PRO A 143 7.95 1.89 -1.33
N ALA A 144 7.93 1.26 -0.14
CA ALA A 144 8.91 0.26 0.22
C ALA A 144 8.60 -1.14 -0.36
N GLN A 145 7.33 -1.43 -0.70
CA GLN A 145 6.81 -2.76 -1.11
C GLN A 145 7.51 -3.93 -0.39
N GLY A 146 7.74 -3.80 0.92
CA GLY A 146 8.54 -4.76 1.66
C GLY A 146 8.18 -4.85 3.13
N ILE A 147 8.53 -5.99 3.71
CA ILE A 147 8.29 -6.34 5.10
C ILE A 147 9.59 -6.18 5.88
N TYR A 148 9.49 -5.49 7.01
CA TYR A 148 10.56 -5.30 7.97
C TYR A 148 10.39 -6.30 9.11
N ILE A 149 11.51 -6.88 9.57
CA ILE A 149 11.56 -7.63 10.81
C ILE A 149 11.91 -6.67 11.95
N ASN A 150 11.17 -6.75 13.05
CA ASN A 150 11.37 -5.94 14.24
C ASN A 150 12.54 -6.49 15.08
N ILE A 151 13.74 -6.42 14.50
CA ILE A 151 14.99 -6.90 15.10
C ILE A 151 15.34 -6.03 16.30
N LYS A 152 15.81 -6.65 17.38
CA LYS A 152 16.32 -5.97 18.57
C LYS A 152 17.54 -5.12 18.23
N ARG A 153 17.42 -3.81 18.42
CA ARG A 153 18.49 -2.80 18.29
C ARG A 153 18.45 -1.88 19.49
N GLY A 154 19.54 -1.77 20.24
CA GLY A 154 19.60 -0.93 21.44
C GLY A 154 18.54 -1.27 22.50
N GLY A 155 18.17 -2.56 22.63
CA GLY A 155 17.15 -3.03 23.57
C GLY A 155 15.69 -2.86 23.10
N VAL A 156 15.46 -2.30 21.91
CA VAL A 156 14.11 -2.13 21.32
C VAL A 156 13.93 -3.10 20.17
N GLY A 157 12.81 -3.82 20.14
CA GLY A 157 12.49 -4.84 19.14
C GLY A 157 12.11 -6.16 19.80
N THR A 158 11.65 -7.13 19.02
CA THR A 158 11.12 -8.40 19.54
C THR A 158 11.86 -9.63 19.02
N VAL A 159 12.58 -9.51 17.90
CA VAL A 159 13.31 -10.62 17.27
C VAL A 159 14.80 -10.45 17.50
N GLU A 160 15.49 -11.47 18.00
CA GLU A 160 16.94 -11.44 18.15
C GLU A 160 17.64 -11.42 16.77
N PRO A 161 18.76 -10.69 16.62
CA PRO A 161 19.57 -10.78 15.42
C PRO A 161 20.16 -12.20 15.25
N GLY A 162 20.60 -12.53 14.02
CA GLY A 162 21.17 -13.84 13.71
C GLY A 162 20.09 -14.88 13.45
N GLU A 163 20.19 -16.06 14.09
CA GLU A 163 19.38 -17.22 13.72
C GLU A 163 17.86 -17.00 13.86
N GLU A 164 17.41 -16.24 14.86
CA GLU A 164 15.97 -15.97 15.03
C GLU A 164 15.43 -15.08 13.89
N HIS A 165 16.16 -14.02 13.53
CA HIS A 165 15.86 -13.16 12.40
C HIS A 165 15.76 -13.96 11.09
N GLU A 166 16.73 -14.84 10.84
CA GLU A 166 16.72 -15.74 9.67
C GLU A 166 15.49 -16.64 9.66
N LYS A 167 15.16 -17.27 10.80
CA LYS A 167 13.98 -18.14 10.92
C LYS A 167 12.68 -17.37 10.64
N VAL A 168 12.52 -16.16 11.19
CA VAL A 168 11.32 -15.34 11.00
C VAL A 168 11.17 -14.93 9.54
N ARG A 169 12.22 -14.37 8.92
CA ARG A 169 12.12 -13.89 7.53
C ARG A 169 11.90 -15.03 6.54
N ASN A 170 12.54 -16.18 6.74
CA ASN A 170 12.35 -17.34 5.86
C ASN A 170 10.95 -17.97 6.03
N LYS A 171 10.40 -18.00 7.25
CA LYS A 171 9.01 -18.42 7.47
C LYS A 171 8.03 -17.50 6.72
N ILE A 172 8.19 -16.18 6.85
CA ILE A 172 7.34 -15.21 6.16
C ILE A 172 7.49 -15.34 4.64
N ARG A 173 8.72 -15.46 4.11
CA ARG A 173 9.00 -15.72 2.69
C ARG A 173 8.24 -16.93 2.17
N HIS A 174 8.35 -18.05 2.86
CA HIS A 174 7.67 -19.29 2.48
C HIS A 174 6.15 -19.13 2.47
N ARG A 175 5.58 -18.50 3.51
CA ARG A 175 4.12 -18.30 3.62
C ARG A 175 3.58 -17.30 2.58
N LEU A 176 4.35 -16.27 2.22
CA LEU A 176 4.00 -15.35 1.13
C LEU A 176 3.89 -16.08 -0.21
N LEU A 177 4.86 -16.93 -0.53
CA LEU A 177 4.88 -17.67 -1.80
C LEU A 177 3.76 -18.71 -1.91
N LEU A 178 3.19 -19.14 -0.78
CA LEU A 178 2.02 -20.03 -0.74
C LEU A 178 0.68 -19.29 -0.81
N LEU A 179 0.66 -17.95 -0.80
CA LEU A 179 -0.59 -17.21 -0.86
C LEU A 179 -1.27 -17.38 -2.22
N THR A 180 -2.56 -17.69 -2.17
CA THR A 180 -3.45 -17.72 -3.32
C THR A 180 -4.53 -16.66 -3.20
N ASP A 181 -4.94 -16.11 -4.33
CA ASP A 181 -6.08 -15.19 -4.40
C ASP A 181 -7.37 -16.00 -4.30
N PRO A 182 -8.22 -15.79 -3.27
CA PRO A 182 -9.42 -16.59 -3.07
C PRO A 182 -10.47 -16.43 -4.19
N ARG A 183 -10.35 -15.41 -5.04
CA ARG A 183 -11.29 -15.15 -6.13
C ARG A 183 -11.07 -16.08 -7.32
N ASP A 184 -9.83 -16.50 -7.56
CA ASP A 184 -9.46 -17.29 -8.74
C ASP A 184 -8.52 -18.47 -8.44
N GLY A 185 -8.09 -18.64 -7.18
CA GLY A 185 -7.23 -19.71 -6.71
C GLY A 185 -5.77 -19.60 -7.15
N LYS A 186 -5.38 -18.56 -7.91
CA LYS A 186 -4.03 -18.43 -8.46
C LYS A 186 -3.07 -17.83 -7.42
N PRO A 187 -1.74 -18.04 -7.56
CA PRO A 187 -0.76 -17.39 -6.69
C PRO A 187 -0.94 -15.87 -6.62
N LEU A 188 -0.87 -15.31 -5.41
CA LEU A 188 -0.99 -13.86 -5.17
C LEU A 188 0.36 -13.16 -5.26
N VAL A 189 1.43 -13.86 -4.91
CA VAL A 189 2.81 -13.35 -4.88
C VAL A 189 3.62 -14.13 -5.90
N ASP A 190 4.24 -13.42 -6.84
CA ASP A 190 5.03 -14.04 -7.90
C ASP A 190 6.43 -14.38 -7.37
N GLN A 191 7.03 -13.44 -6.63
CA GLN A 191 8.41 -13.54 -6.17
C GLN A 191 8.61 -12.85 -4.82
N VAL A 192 9.53 -13.38 -4.03
CA VAL A 192 9.99 -12.80 -2.76
C VAL A 192 11.50 -12.91 -2.69
N TRP A 193 12.14 -11.76 -2.51
CA TRP A 193 13.58 -11.63 -2.31
C TRP A 193 13.89 -11.21 -0.88
N LEU A 194 15.03 -11.69 -0.39
CA LEU A 194 15.72 -11.11 0.76
C LEU A 194 16.37 -9.81 0.34
N ARG A 195 16.52 -8.91 1.32
CA ARG A 195 17.22 -7.64 1.13
C ARG A 195 18.58 -7.80 0.46
N GLU A 196 19.37 -8.76 0.92
CA GLU A 196 20.74 -8.98 0.47
C GLU A 196 20.81 -9.59 -0.94
N GLU A 197 19.70 -10.14 -1.46
CA GLU A 197 19.59 -10.63 -2.84
C GLU A 197 19.38 -9.48 -3.84
N LEU A 198 18.88 -8.31 -3.40
CA LEU A 198 18.54 -7.19 -4.28
C LEU A 198 19.38 -5.93 -4.06
N TYR A 199 19.69 -5.62 -2.81
CA TYR A 199 20.32 -4.35 -2.44
C TYR A 199 21.72 -4.56 -1.90
N HIS A 200 22.65 -3.77 -2.44
CA HIS A 200 24.05 -3.76 -2.03
C HIS A 200 24.51 -2.34 -1.70
N GLY A 201 25.59 -2.22 -0.94
CA GLY A 201 26.21 -0.95 -0.59
C GLY A 201 25.90 -0.47 0.84
N PRO A 202 26.46 0.69 1.23
CA PRO A 202 26.57 1.11 2.63
C PRO A 202 25.22 1.41 3.29
N LYS A 203 24.16 1.63 2.51
CA LYS A 203 22.80 1.92 3.00
C LYS A 203 21.83 0.76 2.80
N ALA A 204 22.29 -0.39 2.31
CA ALA A 204 21.42 -1.55 2.06
C ALA A 204 20.65 -1.98 3.32
N TYR A 205 21.24 -1.79 4.51
CA TYR A 205 20.60 -2.11 5.80
C TYR A 205 19.30 -1.32 6.10
N LEU A 206 19.02 -0.23 5.38
CA LEU A 206 17.79 0.55 5.51
C LEU A 206 16.62 -0.05 4.71
N ALA A 207 16.91 -0.91 3.74
CA ALA A 207 15.89 -1.57 2.95
C ALA A 207 15.12 -2.61 3.80
N PRO A 208 13.88 -2.96 3.40
CA PRO A 208 13.11 -4.02 4.02
C PRO A 208 13.85 -5.35 4.01
N ASP A 209 13.64 -6.21 5.00
CA ASP A 209 14.23 -7.55 5.06
C ASP A 209 13.70 -8.47 3.96
N LEU A 210 12.44 -8.27 3.56
CA LEU A 210 11.77 -9.00 2.50
C LEU A 210 11.13 -8.02 1.52
N ILE A 211 11.39 -8.22 0.23
CA ILE A 211 10.77 -7.49 -0.87
C ILE A 211 9.98 -8.49 -1.68
N PHE A 212 8.74 -8.15 -2.02
CA PHE A 212 7.90 -9.06 -2.80
C PHE A 212 7.27 -8.34 -3.98
N VAL A 213 7.08 -9.09 -5.07
CA VAL A 213 6.28 -8.68 -6.21
C VAL A 213 5.00 -9.48 -6.18
N ALA A 214 3.89 -8.77 -5.98
CA ALA A 214 2.56 -9.36 -6.07
C ALA A 214 2.07 -9.36 -7.51
N ARG A 215 1.16 -10.30 -7.80
CA ARG A 215 0.81 -10.79 -9.12
C ARG A 215 0.82 -9.73 -10.23
N GLU A 216 1.80 -9.87 -11.11
CA GLU A 216 2.07 -9.07 -12.30
C GLU A 216 2.18 -7.55 -12.05
N TYR A 217 2.65 -7.13 -10.87
CA TYR A 217 2.66 -5.73 -10.41
C TYR A 217 1.28 -5.06 -10.34
N SER A 218 0.21 -5.83 -10.57
CA SER A 218 -1.17 -5.34 -10.61
C SER A 218 -1.86 -5.42 -9.26
N VAL A 219 -1.23 -6.12 -8.31
CA VAL A 219 -1.64 -6.18 -6.92
C VAL A 219 -0.67 -5.36 -6.09
N LEU A 220 -1.19 -4.40 -5.32
CA LEU A 220 -0.34 -3.55 -4.49
C LEU A 220 -0.48 -3.91 -3.01
N GLY A 221 0.67 -4.08 -2.35
CA GLY A 221 0.72 -4.20 -0.89
C GLY A 221 0.19 -2.95 -0.21
N ARG A 222 -0.59 -3.13 0.85
CA ARG A 222 -1.14 -2.06 1.69
C ARG A 222 -0.91 -2.37 3.16
N GLU A 223 -0.64 -1.32 3.92
CA GLU A 223 -0.39 -1.31 5.35
C GLU A 223 -1.67 -1.31 6.20
N LEU A 224 -2.85 -1.55 5.60
CA LEU A 224 -4.14 -1.38 6.27
C LEU A 224 -4.30 -2.31 7.50
N LEU A 225 -4.95 -1.82 8.54
CA LEU A 225 -5.30 -2.62 9.73
C LEU A 225 -6.84 -2.78 9.79
N GLY A 226 -7.37 -4.01 9.79
CA GLY A 226 -8.82 -4.23 9.83
C GLY A 226 -9.31 -5.54 9.20
N THR A 227 -10.65 -5.71 9.15
CA THR A 227 -11.33 -6.99 8.84
C THR A 227 -11.63 -7.25 7.36
N ARG A 228 -11.22 -6.38 6.42
CA ARG A 228 -11.29 -6.74 5.00
C ARG A 228 -10.13 -7.69 4.69
N GLY A 229 -10.49 -8.97 4.62
CA GLY A 229 -9.65 -10.06 4.12
C GLY A 229 -9.58 -10.05 2.60
#